data_AF-A0A2V8J9Q9-F1
#
_entry.id   AF-A0A2V8J9Q9-F1
#
_cell.length_a   1.000
_cell.length_b   1.000
_cell.length_c   1.000
_cell.angle_alpha   90.00
_cell.angle_beta   90.00
_cell.angle_gamma   90.00
#
_symmetry.space_group_name_H-M   'P 1'
#
loop_
_entity.id
_entity.type
_entity.pdbx_description
1 polymer ?
#
loop_
_entity_poly.entity_id
_entity_poly.type
_entity_poly.pdbx_seq_one_letter_code
_entity_poly.pdbx_strand_id
1 'polypeptide(L)' 'MAHANHGSIPNRLLRGEITRRWQQLTNSDIDGCTADRSRLIELLQARYGYARRRAEKEVELFFGEFWDRLRQTA' A
#
# COMPACT_ATOMS: atom_id res chain seq x y z
N MET A 1 4.72 19.53 6.65
CA MET A 1 4.05 18.31 6.15
C MET A 1 4.45 18.16 4.69
N ALA A 2 5.50 17.35 4.43
CA ALA A 2 6.16 17.31 3.14
C ALA A 2 5.37 16.43 2.16
N HIS A 3 4.77 17.05 1.15
CA HIS A 3 4.30 16.36 -0.05
C HIS A 3 5.54 15.91 -0.83
N ALA A 4 6.11 14.77 -0.46
CA ALA A 4 7.28 14.24 -1.13
C ALA A 4 6.92 13.88 -2.58
N ASN A 5 7.64 14.51 -3.49
CA ASN A 5 7.68 14.19 -4.91
C ASN A 5 8.12 12.72 -5.05
N HIS A 6 7.17 11.82 -5.28
CA HIS A 6 7.41 10.38 -5.34
C HIS A 6 8.11 10.04 -6.65
N GLY A 7 9.43 10.23 -6.69
CA GLY A 7 10.30 9.67 -7.72
C GLY A 7 9.95 8.20 -7.91
N SER A 8 9.68 7.81 -9.14
CA SER A 8 9.11 6.54 -9.59
C SER A 8 9.55 5.34 -8.72
N ILE A 9 8.74 4.96 -7.72
CA ILE A 9 8.99 3.70 -7.02
C ILE A 9 8.75 2.57 -8.03
N PRO A 10 9.64 1.56 -8.09
CA PRO A 10 9.36 0.35 -8.84
C PRO A 10 8.08 -0.31 -8.33
N ASN A 11 7.03 -0.35 -9.17
CA ASN A 11 5.73 -1.00 -8.91
C ASN A 11 5.90 -2.42 -8.33
N ARG A 12 6.92 -3.15 -8.82
CA ARG A 12 7.27 -4.50 -8.34
C ARG A 12 7.60 -4.55 -6.84
N LEU A 13 8.30 -3.56 -6.28
CA LEU A 13 8.64 -3.55 -4.86
C LEU A 13 7.40 -3.31 -4.01
N LEU A 14 6.56 -2.35 -4.41
CA LEU A 14 5.30 -2.06 -3.72
C LEU A 14 4.38 -3.29 -3.72
N ARG A 15 4.19 -3.95 -4.87
CA ARG A 15 3.37 -5.18 -4.97
C ARG A 15 3.88 -6.30 -4.06
N GLY A 16 5.20 -6.49 -4.00
CA GLY A 16 5.81 -7.51 -3.15
C GLY A 16 5.56 -7.26 -1.65
N GLU A 17 5.67 -6.01 -1.21
CA GLU A 17 5.40 -5.66 0.20
C GLU A 17 3.90 -5.73 0.54
N ILE A 18 3.02 -5.30 -0.37
CA ILE A 18 1.56 -5.40 -0.18
C ILE A 18 1.13 -6.87 -0.05
N THR A 19 1.57 -7.75 -0.95
CA THR A 19 1.24 -9.20 -0.88
C THR A 19 1.83 -9.88 0.34
N ARG A 20 3.01 -9.46 0.81
CA ARG A 20 3.58 -9.95 2.08
C ARG A 20 2.74 -9.54 3.29
N ARG A 21 2.28 -8.30 3.35
CA ARG A 21 1.49 -7.78 4.48
C ARG A 21 0.06 -8.30 4.45
N TRP A 22 -0.54 -8.42 3.28
CA TRP A 22 -1.91 -8.86 3.07
C TRP A 22 -1.96 -10.07 2.13
N GLN A 23 -1.73 -11.26 2.68
CA GLN A 23 -1.63 -12.52 1.93
C GLN A 23 -2.88 -12.91 1.11
N GLN A 24 -4.07 -12.42 1.48
CA GLN A 24 -5.30 -12.63 0.70
C GLN A 24 -5.42 -11.73 -0.54
N LEU A 25 -4.57 -10.69 -0.67
CA LEU A 25 -4.54 -9.86 -1.87
C LEU A 25 -3.62 -10.52 -2.90
N THR A 26 -4.13 -10.69 -4.12
CA THR A 26 -3.33 -11.24 -5.21
C THR A 26 -2.60 -10.13 -5.98
N ASN A 27 -1.53 -10.50 -6.69
CA ASN A 27 -0.85 -9.56 -7.58
C ASN A 27 -1.82 -8.89 -8.57
N SER A 28 -2.84 -9.62 -9.04
CA SER A 28 -3.86 -9.09 -9.95
C SER A 28 -4.76 -8.03 -9.30
N ASP A 29 -5.09 -8.18 -8.01
CA ASP A 29 -5.87 -7.17 -7.29
C ASP A 29 -5.05 -5.88 -7.10
N ILE A 30 -3.73 -6.02 -6.88
CA ILE A 30 -2.81 -4.91 -6.55
C ILE A 30 -2.28 -4.20 -7.81
N ASP A 31 -2.29 -4.86 -8.96
CA ASP A 31 -1.77 -4.31 -10.21
C ASP A 31 -2.49 -3.01 -10.63
N GLY A 32 -3.77 -2.88 -10.28
CA GLY A 32 -4.56 -1.65 -10.47
C GLY A 32 -4.47 -0.63 -9.33
N CYS A 33 -3.79 -0.96 -8.23
CA CYS A 33 -3.73 -0.14 -7.02
C CYS A 33 -2.43 0.68 -6.87
N THR A 34 -1.45 0.48 -7.76
CA THR A 34 -0.09 0.99 -7.55
C THR A 34 -0.01 2.52 -7.49
N ALA A 35 -0.99 3.23 -8.05
CA ALA A 35 -1.07 4.68 -7.99
C ALA A 35 -2.16 5.19 -7.03
N ASP A 36 -3.02 4.32 -6.48
CA ASP A 36 -4.21 4.73 -5.74
C ASP A 36 -4.37 3.98 -4.41
N ARG A 37 -4.09 4.72 -3.33
CA ARG A 37 -4.24 4.23 -1.94
C ARG A 37 -5.71 3.90 -1.63
N SER A 38 -6.64 4.60 -2.27
CA SER A 38 -8.09 4.44 -2.07
C SER A 38 -8.55 3.05 -2.52
N ARG A 39 -7.98 2.55 -3.62
CA ARG A 39 -8.32 1.23 -4.14
C ARG A 39 -7.84 0.11 -3.21
N LEU A 40 -6.69 0.30 -2.56
CA LEU A 40 -6.22 -0.63 -1.53
C LEU A 40 -7.16 -0.64 -0.31
N ILE A 41 -7.68 0.52 0.09
CA ILE A 41 -8.68 0.63 1.17
C ILE A 41 -9.97 -0.13 0.83
N GLU A 42 -10.45 -0.04 -0.41
CA GLU A 42 -11.62 -0.81 -0.88
C GLU A 42 -11.35 -2.31 -0.89
N LEU A 43 -10.17 -2.75 -1.34
CA LEU A 43 -9.78 -4.16 -1.30
C LEU A 43 -9.72 -4.70 0.13
N LEU A 44 -9.20 -3.92 1.07
CA LEU A 44 -9.16 -4.32 2.49
C LEU A 44 -10.56 -4.42 3.09
N GLN A 45 -11.48 -3.54 2.70
CA GLN A 45 -12.88 -3.65 3.07
C GLN A 45 -13.52 -4.91 2.45
N ALA A 46 -13.32 -5.15 1.15
CA ALA A 46 -13.98 -6.24 0.43
C ALA A 46 -13.44 -7.64 0.75
N ARG A 47 -12.11 -7.79 0.91
CA ARG A 47 -11.47 -9.09 1.14
C ARG A 47 -11.39 -9.45 2.61
N TYR A 48 -11.04 -8.47 3.46
CA TYR A 48 -10.83 -8.70 4.89
C TYR A 48 -11.98 -8.24 5.78
N GLY A 49 -13.00 -7.56 5.23
CA GLY A 49 -14.12 -7.03 6.01
C GLY A 49 -13.71 -5.90 6.96
N TYR A 50 -12.60 -5.21 6.69
CA TYR A 50 -12.15 -4.13 7.57
C TYR A 50 -13.12 -2.95 7.50
N ALA A 51 -13.37 -2.31 8.64
CA ALA A 51 -14.04 -1.02 8.65
C ALA A 51 -13.17 0.02 7.93
N ARG A 52 -13.79 0.96 7.21
CA ARG A 52 -13.09 2.01 6.44
C ARG A 52 -11.96 2.68 7.22
N ARG A 53 -12.23 3.14 8.45
CA ARG A 53 -11.21 3.76 9.32
C ARG A 53 -10.01 2.84 9.62
N ARG A 54 -10.26 1.54 9.79
CA ARG A 54 -9.19 0.56 10.01
C ARG A 54 -8.38 0.38 8.74
N ALA A 55 -9.05 0.22 7.59
CA ALA A 55 -8.38 0.07 6.31
C ALA A 55 -7.54 1.31 5.96
N GLU A 56 -8.08 2.51 6.15
CA GLU A 56 -7.36 3.78 5.96
C GLU A 56 -6.08 3.83 6.82
N LYS A 57 -6.20 3.52 8.11
CA LYS A 57 -5.05 3.51 9.04
C LYS A 57 -4.00 2.48 8.65
N GLU A 58 -4.40 1.26 8.28
CA GLU A 58 -3.47 0.21 7.84
C GLU A 58 -2.72 0.63 6.57
N VAL A 59 -3.41 1.23 5.61
CA VAL A 59 -2.81 1.75 4.37
C VAL A 59 -1.86 2.90 4.67
N GLU A 60 -2.25 3.85 5.51
CA GLU A 60 -1.40 4.97 5.90
C GLU A 60 -0.11 4.51 6.61
N LEU A 61 -0.24 3.59 7.57
CA LEU A 61 0.89 2.97 8.26
C LEU A 61 1.81 2.24 7.27
N PHE A 62 1.24 1.44 6.38
CA PHE A 62 2.01 0.70 5.38
C PHE A 62 2.84 1.64 4.50
N PHE A 63 2.23 2.69 3.94
CA PHE A 63 2.97 3.64 3.11
C PHE A 63 4.00 4.40 3.94
N GLY A 64 3.69 4.80 5.18
CA GLY A 64 4.64 5.43 6.09
C GLY A 64 5.89 4.57 6.31
N GLU A 65 5.70 3.31 6.72
CA GLU A 65 6.78 2.34 6.95
C GLU A 65 7.55 2.04 5.66
N PHE A 66 6.85 1.89 4.53
CA PHE A 66 7.46 1.59 3.24
C PHE A 66 8.35 2.73 2.74
N TRP A 67 7.87 3.97 2.84
CA TRP A 67 8.64 5.16 2.46
C TRP A 67 9.80 5.45 3.41
N ASP A 68 9.63 5.14 4.69
CA ASP A 68 10.70 5.26 5.67
C ASP A 68 11.81 4.24 5.40
N ARG A 69 11.45 2.98 5.14
CA ARG A 69 12.39 1.94 4.75
C ARG A 69 13.12 2.29 3.45
N LEU A 70 12.43 2.79 2.43
CA LEU A 70 13.05 3.20 1.17
C LEU A 70 14.03 4.38 1.35
N ARG A 71 13.70 5.35 2.23
CA ARG A 71 14.61 6.46 2.55
C ARG A 71 15.84 6.02 3.32
N GLN A 72 15.76 4.97 4.15
CA GLN A 72 16.90 4.44 4.90
C GLN A 72 17.85 3.58 4.05
N THR A 73 17.43 3.15 2.86
CA THR A 73 18.25 2.34 1.95
C THR A 73 19.01 3.14 0.89
N ALA A 74 19.01 4.47 0.96
CA ALA A 74 19.74 5.39 0.07
C ALA A 74 20.89 6.07 0.80
#